data_AF-A0A822E2S1-F1
#
_entry.id   AF-A0A822E2S1-F1
#
_cell.length_a   1.000
_cell.length_b   1.000
_cell.length_c   1.000
_cell.angle_alpha   90.00
_cell.angle_beta   90.00
_cell.angle_gamma   90.00
#
_symmetry.space_group_name_H-M   'P 1'
#
loop_
_entity.id
_entity.type
_entity.pdbx_description
1 polymer ?
#
loop_
_entity_poly.entity_id
_entity_poly.type
_entity_poly.pdbx_seq_one_letter_code
_entity_poly.pdbx_strand_id
1 'polypeptide(L)' 'QEAKHALDKLNVYHTETRNQFDAVLGWLHEHACSRSYGLGTKLPWDEQYLIESLSDSTIYMAYYTVAHLLQARDSFSGEK' A
#
# COMPACT_ATOMS: atom_id res chain seq x y z
N GLN A 1 -15.67 -6.72 6.55
CA GLN A 1 -16.99 -6.33 6.02
C GLN A 1 -16.92 -4.99 5.29
N GLU A 2 -16.28 -3.96 5.86
CA GLU A 2 -16.07 -2.66 5.18
C GLU A 2 -15.44 -2.73 3.79
N ALA A 3 -14.45 -3.60 3.58
CA ALA A 3 -13.84 -3.78 2.25
C ALA A 3 -14.85 -4.21 1.17
N LYS A 4 -15.85 -5.03 1.53
CA LYS A 4 -16.93 -5.43 0.61
C LYS A 4 -17.87 -4.27 0.32
N HIS A 5 -18.25 -3.49 1.33
CA HIS A 5 -19.03 -2.26 1.13
C HIS A 5 -18.30 -1.22 0.28
N ALA A 6 -16.96 -1.14 0.37
CA ALA A 6 -16.16 -0.30 -0.50
C ALA A 6 -16.17 -0.82 -1.94
N LEU A 7 -16.05 -2.14 -2.14
CA LEU A 7 -16.14 -2.77 -3.46
C LEU A 7 -17.50 -2.53 -4.14
N ASP A 8 -18.61 -2.46 -3.40
CA ASP A 8 -19.94 -2.15 -3.94
C ASP A 8 -20.00 -0.76 -4.59
N LYS A 9 -19.21 0.20 -4.08
CA LYS A 9 -19.12 1.57 -4.60
C LYS A 9 -18.04 1.73 -5.68
N LEU A 10 -17.12 0.77 -5.79
CA LEU A 10 -16.03 0.79 -6.75
C LEU A 10 -16.55 0.51 -8.16
N ASN A 11 -16.17 1.35 -9.13
CA ASN A 11 -16.40 1.04 -10.53
C ASN A 11 -15.37 0.02 -11.02
N VAL A 12 -15.84 -1.17 -11.38
CA VAL A 12 -15.02 -2.25 -11.97
C VAL A 12 -15.48 -2.44 -13.41
N TYR A 13 -14.53 -2.35 -14.35
CA TYR A 13 -14.88 -2.25 -15.77
C TYR A 13 -15.49 -3.54 -16.34
N HIS A 14 -15.26 -4.69 -15.71
CA HIS A 14 -15.76 -6.00 -16.14
C HIS A 14 -16.33 -6.79 -14.95
N THR A 15 -17.42 -7.51 -15.16
CA THR A 15 -18.09 -8.33 -14.14
C THR A 15 -17.17 -9.42 -13.59
N GLU A 16 -16.33 -10.02 -14.44
CA GLU A 16 -15.40 -11.06 -14.02
C GLU A 16 -14.39 -10.56 -12.99
N THR A 17 -13.88 -9.33 -13.16
CA THR A 17 -12.97 -8.69 -12.19
C THR A 17 -13.67 -8.48 -10.85
N ARG A 18 -14.96 -8.14 -10.84
CA ARG A 18 -15.74 -8.06 -9.59
C ARG A 18 -15.78 -9.40 -8.86
N ASN A 19 -16.12 -10.45 -9.60
CA ASN A 19 -16.21 -11.80 -9.05
C ASN A 19 -14.86 -12.27 -8.46
N GLN A 20 -13.74 -11.91 -9.10
CA GLN A 20 -12.41 -12.20 -8.59
C GLN A 20 -12.10 -11.43 -7.29
N PHE A 21 -12.48 -10.15 -7.20
CA PHE A 21 -12.36 -9.40 -5.94
C PHE A 21 -13.19 -10.04 -4.82
N ASP A 22 -14.44 -10.42 -5.08
CA ASP A 22 -15.29 -11.07 -4.09
C ASP A 22 -14.72 -12.40 -3.59
N ALA A 23 -14.16 -13.20 -4.52
CA ALA A 23 -13.50 -14.45 -4.19
C ALA A 23 -12.25 -14.23 -3.32
N VAL A 24 -11.38 -13.29 -3.71
CA VAL A 24 -10.16 -12.97 -2.94
C VAL A 24 -10.52 -12.40 -1.57
N LEU A 25 -11.50 -11.49 -1.46
CA LEU A 25 -11.95 -10.94 -0.18
C LEU A 25 -12.58 -12.00 0.75
N GLY A 26 -13.09 -13.10 0.20
CA GLY A 26 -13.58 -14.24 0.98
C GLY A 26 -12.49 -15.22 1.41
N TRP A 27 -11.39 -15.29 0.66
CA TRP A 27 -10.27 -16.20 0.88
C TRP A 27 -9.12 -15.55 1.68
N LEU A 28 -8.95 -14.24 1.60
CA LEU A 28 -7.81 -13.54 2.16
C LEU A 28 -7.86 -13.59 3.70
N HIS A 29 -6.79 -14.12 4.28
CA HIS A 29 -6.54 -14.21 5.72
C HIS A 29 -5.39 -13.27 6.12
N GLU A 30 -4.76 -13.53 7.27
CA GLU A 30 -3.61 -12.78 7.74
C GLU A 30 -2.48 -12.81 6.70
N HIS A 31 -1.93 -11.62 6.42
CA HIS A 31 -0.80 -11.43 5.53
C HIS A 31 0.40 -10.93 6.33
N ALA A 32 1.55 -11.57 6.19
CA ALA A 32 2.78 -11.15 6.86
C ALA A 32 3.31 -9.86 6.20
N CYS A 33 3.14 -8.73 6.88
CA CYS A 33 3.50 -7.40 6.37
C CYS A 33 4.95 -6.97 6.68
N SER A 34 5.75 -7.87 7.26
CA SER A 34 7.10 -7.56 7.75
C SER A 34 8.15 -8.57 7.28
N ARG A 35 9.37 -8.10 7.04
CA ARG A 35 10.53 -8.91 6.67
C ARG A 35 11.80 -8.46 7.41
N SER A 36 12.81 -9.33 7.50
CA SER A 36 14.07 -9.05 8.21
C SER A 36 15.21 -8.56 7.31
N TYR A 37 15.05 -8.59 5.97
CA TYR A 37 16.11 -8.25 5.02
C TYR A 37 15.55 -7.54 3.78
N GLY A 38 16.37 -6.68 3.18
CA GLY A 38 16.05 -5.90 1.98
C GLY A 38 15.97 -4.40 2.25
N LEU A 39 15.57 -3.64 1.23
CA LEU A 39 15.31 -2.20 1.34
C LEU A 39 13.86 -1.96 1.77
N GLY A 40 13.59 -0.88 2.50
CA GLY A 40 12.24 -0.52 2.90
C GLY A 40 12.24 0.37 4.11
N THR A 41 11.04 0.63 4.64
CA THR A 41 10.84 1.41 5.86
C THR A 41 10.81 0.48 7.07
N LYS A 42 11.49 0.84 8.15
CA LYS A 42 11.46 0.07 9.41
C LYS A 42 10.10 0.20 10.10
N LEU A 43 9.65 -0.85 10.79
CA LEU A 43 8.50 -0.72 11.68
C LEU A 43 8.80 0.29 12.80
N PRO A 44 7.87 1.20 13.12
CA PRO A 44 8.18 2.30 14.04
C PRO A 44 8.31 1.87 15.50
N TRP A 45 7.84 0.67 15.88
CA TRP A 45 7.96 0.10 17.23
C TRP A 45 8.96 -1.06 17.33
N ASP A 46 9.45 -1.58 16.21
CA ASP A 46 10.45 -2.66 16.18
C ASP A 46 11.34 -2.54 14.95
N GLU A 47 12.48 -1.87 15.13
CA GLU A 47 13.44 -1.58 14.07
C GLU A 47 14.14 -2.81 13.49
N GLN A 48 13.98 -4.00 14.09
CA GLN A 48 14.50 -5.25 13.55
C GLN A 48 13.79 -5.65 12.25
N TYR A 49 12.54 -5.22 12.07
CA TYR A 49 11.71 -5.58 10.92
C TYR A 49 11.47 -4.39 9.99
N LEU A 50 11.49 -4.67 8.69
CA LEU A 50 11.10 -3.77 7.63
C LEU A 50 9.68 -4.10 7.16
N ILE A 51 8.92 -3.08 6.79
CA ILE A 51 7.63 -3.24 6.10
C ILE A 51 7.92 -3.80 4.70
N GLU A 52 7.19 -4.84 4.29
CA GLU A 52 7.33 -5.41 2.96
C GLU A 52 6.61 -4.60 1.88
N SER A 53 6.99 -4.81 0.62
CA SER A 53 6.64 -3.94 -0.51
C SER A 53 5.16 -3.90 -0.90
N LEU A 54 4.38 -4.95 -0.65
CA LEU A 54 2.94 -4.94 -0.94
C LEU A 54 2.14 -4.19 0.14
N SER A 55 2.71 -4.08 1.34
CA SER A 55 2.12 -3.47 2.51
C SER A 55 2.38 -1.97 2.55
N ASP A 56 3.59 -1.51 2.17
CA ASP A 56 3.92 -0.08 2.13
C ASP A 56 3.34 0.66 0.91
N SER A 57 2.82 -0.06 -0.09
CA SER A 57 2.30 0.48 -1.35
C SER A 57 0.77 0.55 -1.47
N THR A 58 0.04 0.52 -0.36
CA THR A 58 -1.44 0.46 -0.37
C THR A 58 -2.15 1.82 -0.44
N ILE A 59 -1.56 2.87 0.15
CA ILE A 59 -2.19 4.20 0.27
C ILE A 59 -1.29 5.36 -0.18
N TYR A 60 -0.18 5.06 -0.87
CA TYR A 60 0.79 6.06 -1.34
C TYR A 60 0.19 7.10 -2.30
N MET A 61 -0.97 6.81 -2.90
CA MET A 61 -1.72 7.78 -3.71
C MET A 61 -2.09 9.04 -2.92
N ALA A 62 -2.36 8.90 -1.61
CA ALA A 62 -2.61 10.05 -0.74
C ALA A 62 -1.34 10.90 -0.58
N TYR A 63 -0.17 10.27 -0.47
CA TYR A 63 1.11 10.97 -0.39
C TYR A 63 1.38 11.83 -1.62
N TYR A 64 1.00 11.38 -2.82
CA TYR A 64 1.17 12.18 -4.04
C TYR A 64 0.50 13.55 -3.98
N THR A 65 -0.60 13.68 -3.24
CA THR A 65 -1.33 14.96 -3.12
C THR A 65 -0.51 16.05 -2.45
N VAL A 66 0.46 15.67 -1.59
CA VAL A 66 1.30 16.60 -0.81
C VAL A 66 2.79 16.48 -1.15
N ALA A 67 3.21 15.48 -1.92
CA ALA A 67 4.61 15.23 -2.25
C ALA A 67 5.32 16.47 -2.82
N HIS A 68 4.65 17.23 -3.70
CA HIS A 68 5.20 18.44 -4.31
C HIS A 68 5.45 19.60 -3.30
N LEU A 69 4.77 19.57 -2.15
CA LEU A 69 4.97 20.53 -1.06
C LEU A 69 6.07 20.05 -0.11
N LEU A 70 6.16 18.73 0.12
CA LEU A 70 7.07 18.13 1.09
C LEU A 70 8.48 17.94 0.53
N GLN A 71 8.59 17.48 -0.72
CA GLN A 71 9.84 17.07 -1.36
C GLN A 71 10.33 18.11 -2.38
N ALA A 72 10.18 19.41 -2.08
CA ALA A 72 10.47 20.52 -3.00
C ALA A 72 11.80 20.35 -3.79
N ARG A 73 11.81 20.91 -5.01
CA ARG A 73 12.72 20.76 -6.18
C ARG A 73 14.20 20.39 -5.95
N ASP A 74 14.76 20.64 -4.78
CA ASP A 74 16.16 20.37 -4.43
C ASP A 74 16.36 18.99 -3.76
N SER A 75 15.29 18.24 -3.49
CA SER A 75 15.39 16.87 -2.92
C SER A 75 16.07 15.87 -3.88
N PHE A 76 16.17 16.23 -5.17
CA PHE A 76 16.88 15.46 -6.19
C PHE A 76 18.26 16.04 -6.56
N SER A 77 18.68 17.18 -5.98
CA SER A 77 20.09 17.56 -6.05
C SER A 77 20.82 16.61 -5.11
N GLY A 78 21.48 15.59 -5.68
CA GLY A 78 22.27 14.61 -4.94
C GLY A 78 23.52 15.18 -4.29
N GLU A 79 23.46 16.41 -3.77
CA GLU A 79 24.48 16.98 -2.91
C GLU A 79 24.13 16.64 -1.46
N LYS A 80 25.08 15.92 -0.84
CA LYS A 80 25.06 15.60 0.58
C LYS A 80 25.30 16.82 1.44
#